data_AF-A0A945VHS5-F1
#
_entry.id   AF-A0A945VHS5-F1
#
_cell.length_a   1.000
_cell.length_b   1.000
_cell.length_c   1.000
_cell.angle_alpha   90.00
_cell.angle_beta   90.00
_cell.angle_gamma   90.00
#
_symmetry.space_group_name_H-M   'P 1'
#
loop_
_entity.id
_entity.type
_entity.pdbx_description
1 polymer ?
#
loop_
_entity_poly.entity_id
_entity_poly.type
_entity_poly.pdbx_seq_one_letter_code
_entity_poly.pdbx_strand_id
1 'polypeptide(L)' 'MMINKYIVKSLIMLSILTGQDSYSLLDQNPSSSTYGMNVGPLFFDGKVVLHYFGAFT' A
#
# COMPACT_ATOMS: atom_id res chain seq x y z
N MET A 1 23.50 15.99 21.02
CA MET A 1 22.56 17.00 20.51
C MET A 1 21.15 16.49 20.76
N MET A 2 20.33 17.18 21.56
CA MET A 2 18.93 16.77 21.78
C MET A 2 18.08 17.15 20.57
N ILE A 3 17.45 16.17 19.93
CA ILE A 3 16.51 16.43 18.85
C ILE A 3 15.26 17.10 19.45
N ASN A 4 14.86 18.22 18.86
CA ASN A 4 13.68 18.95 19.30
C ASN A 4 12.42 18.08 19.09
N LYS A 5 11.63 17.87 20.16
CA LYS A 5 10.39 17.07 20.14
C LYS A 5 9.38 17.52 19.08
N TYR A 6 9.38 18.80 18.70
CA TYR A 6 8.50 19.31 17.64
C TYR A 6 8.91 18.80 16.26
N ILE A 7 10.22 18.64 16.01
CA ILE A 7 10.73 18.08 14.75
C ILE A 7 10.25 16.64 14.58
N VAL A 8 10.37 15.82 15.63
CA VAL A 8 9.90 14.42 15.60
C VAL A 8 8.41 14.34 15.30
N LYS A 9 7.60 15.17 15.95
CA LYS A 9 6.14 15.22 15.70
C LYS A 9 5.82 15.62 14.27
N SER A 10 6.51 16.63 13.72
CA SER A 10 6.31 17.06 12.33
C SER A 10 6.67 15.96 11.32
N LEU A 11 7.75 15.22 11.57
CA LEU A 11 8.15 14.09 10.71
C LEU A 11 7.12 12.97 10.72
N ILE A 12 6.56 12.63 11.90
CA ILE A 12 5.50 11.63 12.01
C ILE A 12 4.26 12.08 11.22
N MET A 13 3.81 13.34 11.39
CA MET A 13 2.66 13.85 10.65
C MET A 13 2.90 13.83 9.14
N LEU A 14 4.11 14.20 8.68
CA LEU A 14 4.45 14.16 7.26
C LEU A 14 4.37 12.72 6.71
N SER A 15 4.88 11.73 7.44
CA SER A 15 4.82 10.33 7.01
C SER A 15 3.40 9.78 6.88
N ILE A 16 2.46 10.23 7.73
CA ILE A 16 1.04 9.84 7.64
C ILE A 16 0.37 10.46 6.41
N LEU A 17 0.75 11.69 6.06
CA LEU A 17 0.22 12.40 4.90
C LEU A 17 0.74 11.85 3.58
N THR A 18 1.99 11.39 3.52
CA THR A 18 2.61 10.89 2.29
C THR A 18 2.64 9.36 2.18
N GLY A 19 2.27 8.62 3.22
CA GLY A 19 2.32 7.15 3.24
C GLY A 19 1.15 6.45 2.55
N GLN A 20 0.23 7.20 1.92
CA GLN A 20 -1.04 6.68 1.39
C GLN A 20 -1.06 6.55 -0.14
N ASP A 21 0.10 6.50 -0.79
CA ASP A 21 0.15 6.35 -2.24
C ASP A 21 -0.47 5.01 -2.68
N SER A 22 -1.49 5.08 -3.53
CA SER A 22 -2.05 3.89 -4.16
C SER A 22 -1.10 3.36 -5.23
N TYR A 23 -1.05 2.05 -5.37
CA TYR A 23 -0.25 1.38 -6.39
C TYR A 23 -1.13 0.66 -7.40
N SER A 24 -0.49 0.17 -8.47
CA SER A 24 -1.08 -0.72 -9.47
C SER A 24 -0.07 -1.81 -9.84
N LEU A 25 -0.47 -3.07 -9.75
CA LEU A 25 0.34 -4.24 -10.09
C LEU A 25 -0.39 -5.11 -11.11
N LEU A 26 0.34 -5.75 -12.02
CA LEU A 26 -0.22 -6.73 -12.94
C LEU A 26 -0.52 -8.03 -12.19
N ASP A 27 -1.77 -8.49 -12.23
CA ASP A 27 -2.14 -9.80 -11.70
C ASP A 27 -1.56 -10.91 -12.59
N GLN A 28 -0.67 -11.72 -12.00
CA GLN A 28 -0.01 -12.84 -12.67
C GLN A 28 -0.54 -14.20 -12.19
N ASN A 29 -1.57 -14.24 -11.35
CA ASN A 29 -2.16 -15.50 -10.89
C ASN A 29 -3.20 -16.02 -11.91
N PRO A 30 -2.94 -17.10 -12.67
CA PRO A 30 -3.86 -17.59 -13.70
C PRO A 30 -5.18 -18.13 -13.17
N SER A 31 -5.25 -18.44 -11.87
CA SER A 31 -6.48 -18.87 -11.20
C SER A 31 -7.35 -17.70 -10.72
N SER A 32 -6.84 -16.46 -10.79
CA SER A 32 -7.54 -15.26 -10.37
C SER A 32 -8.59 -14.83 -11.41
N SER A 33 -9.72 -14.30 -10.95
CA SER A 33 -10.72 -13.67 -11.83
C SER A 33 -10.23 -12.38 -12.48
N THR A 34 -9.15 -11.79 -11.96
CA THR A 34 -8.53 -10.56 -12.47
C THR A 34 -7.22 -10.81 -13.22
N TYR A 35 -6.93 -12.06 -13.58
CA TYR A 35 -5.70 -12.43 -14.27
C TYR A 35 -5.42 -11.58 -15.51
N GLY A 36 -4.19 -11.07 -15.61
CA GLY A 36 -3.76 -10.21 -16.73
C GLY A 36 -4.22 -8.75 -16.64
N MET A 37 -4.98 -8.38 -15.60
CA MET A 37 -5.37 -6.99 -15.36
C MET A 37 -4.43 -6.30 -14.37
N ASN A 38 -4.33 -4.98 -14.49
CA ASN A 38 -3.69 -4.14 -13.49
C ASN A 38 -4.65 -3.93 -12.31
N VAL A 39 -4.26 -4.38 -11.13
CA VAL A 39 -5.04 -4.31 -9.90
C VAL A 39 -4.27 -3.61 -8.78
N GLY A 40 -5.00 -2.95 -7.90
CA GLY A 40 -4.47 -2.23 -6.75
C GLY A 40 -5.60 -1.83 -5.82
N PRO A 41 -5.33 -1.11 -4.72
CA PRO A 41 -6.35 -0.72 -3.74
C PRO A 41 -7.57 -0.04 -4.38
N LEU A 42 -7.33 0.89 -5.32
CA LEU A 42 -8.38 1.62 -6.05
C LEU A 42 -9.19 0.76 -7.03
N PHE A 43 -8.66 -0.37 -7.51
CA PHE A 43 -9.40 -1.29 -8.38
C PHE A 43 -10.57 -1.95 -7.62
N PHE A 44 -10.42 -2.11 -6.31
CA PHE A 44 -11.41 -2.73 -5.42
C PHE A 44 -12.13 -1.67 -4.56
N ASP A 45 -12.41 -0.50 -5.13
CA ASP A 45 -13.06 0.61 -4.43
C ASP A 45 -14.33 0.16 -3.67
N GLY A 46 -14.50 0.73 -2.47
CA GLY A 46 -15.57 0.36 -1.54
C GLY A 46 -15.45 -1.02 -0.89
N LYS A 47 -14.35 -1.76 -1.10
CA LYS A 47 -14.12 -3.08 -0.48
C LYS A 47 -12.96 -3.03 0.51
N VAL A 48 -13.02 -3.91 1.51
CA VAL A 48 -11.86 -4.21 2.36
C VAL A 48 -10.87 -5.05 1.56
N VAL A 49 -9.66 -4.52 1.36
CA VAL A 49 -8.60 -5.18 0.60
C VAL A 49 -7.53 -5.70 1.58
N LEU A 50 -7.19 -6.99 1.46
CA LEU A 50 -6.05 -7.60 2.15
C LEU A 50 -4.93 -7.83 1.13
N HIS A 51 -3.79 -7.20 1.35
CA HIS A 51 -2.59 -7.49 0.57
C HIS A 51 -1.84 -8.67 1.18
N TYR A 52 -1.82 -9.78 0.45
CA TYR A 52 -1.12 -10.99 0.86
C TYR A 52 0.01 -11.29 -0.12
N PHE A 53 1.25 -11.05 0.32
CA PHE A 53 2.46 -11.40 -0.44
C PHE A 53 3.11 -12.62 0.20
N GLY A 54 2.60 -13.80 -0.14
CA GLY A 54 3.20 -15.08 0.25
C GLY A 54 4.27 -15.51 -0.74
N ALA A 55 5.49 -15.76 -0.27
CA ALA A 55 6.49 -16.52 -1.01
C ALA A 55 6.50 -17.94 -0.44
N PHE A 56 5.93 -18.90 -1.16
CA PHE A 56 5.92 -20.30 -0.77
C PHE A 56 6.91 -21.07 -1.64
N THR A 57 7.74 -21.87 -1.00
CA THR A 57 8.62 -22.88 -1.61
C THR A 57 8.03 -24.26 -1.47
#